data_AF-H9F3Q1-F1
#
_entry.id   AF-H9F3Q1-F1
#
_cell.length_a   1.000
_cell.length_b   1.000
_cell.length_c   1.000
_cell.angle_alpha   90.00
_cell.angle_beta   90.00
_cell.angle_gamma   90.00
#
_symmetry.space_group_name_H-M   'P 1'
#
loop_
_entity.id
_entity.type
_entity.pdbx_description
1 polymer ?
#
loop_
_entity_poly.entity_id
_entity_poly.type
_entity_poly.pdbx_seq_one_letter_code
_entity_poly.pdbx_strand_id
1 'polypeptide(L)'
;RLLALDGHLYAVGGECLLSVERYDPRADRWAPVAPLPRGAFAVAHEATTCHGEIYVSGGSLFYRLLKYDPRRDEWQECPCSSSRERSADMVALDGFIYRFDLSSSRGEAQAAGPGGVSVSRYHCLAKQWSPCAAPLRPPGAPTGLQPFRCAALDGAIYCVSRAGTWRFQPARDGEAGGDAGQGGGFEALGAPLDVRGVLIPFALSLPERSPRGEQGAA
;
A
#
# COMPACT_ATOMS: atom_id res chain seq x y z
N ARG A 1 -9.45 -4.26 -0.92
CA ARG A 1 -8.36 -3.46 -1.55
C ARG A 1 -8.27 -3.85 -3.02
N LEU A 2 -7.93 -2.93 -3.94
CA LEU A 2 -7.82 -3.22 -5.38
C LEU A 2 -6.37 -3.02 -5.82
N LEU A 3 -5.82 -3.98 -6.55
CA LEU A 3 -4.42 -4.01 -6.99
C LEU A 3 -4.35 -4.37 -8.48
N ALA A 4 -3.30 -3.92 -9.17
CA ALA A 4 -2.98 -4.35 -10.52
C ALA A 4 -1.67 -5.14 -10.51
N LEU A 5 -1.69 -6.33 -11.12
CA LEU A 5 -0.51 -7.21 -11.22
C LEU A 5 -0.59 -8.06 -12.49
N ASP A 6 0.51 -8.10 -13.26
CA ASP A 6 0.65 -8.92 -14.46
C ASP A 6 -0.54 -8.85 -15.43
N GLY A 7 -1.05 -7.62 -15.65
CA GLY A 7 -2.18 -7.37 -16.56
C GLY A 7 -3.57 -7.74 -16.02
N HIS A 8 -3.67 -8.11 -14.74
CA HIS A 8 -4.92 -8.45 -14.07
C HIS A 8 -5.21 -7.46 -12.95
N LEU A 9 -6.49 -7.38 -12.53
CA LEU A 9 -6.86 -6.71 -11.29
C LEU A 9 -7.14 -7.74 -10.19
N TYR A 10 -6.83 -7.40 -8.96
CA TYR A 10 -7.09 -8.24 -7.80
C TYR A 10 -7.89 -7.46 -6.76
N ALA A 11 -9.08 -7.95 -6.44
CA ALA A 11 -9.91 -7.47 -5.35
C ALA A 11 -9.62 -8.35 -4.12
N VAL A 12 -8.94 -7.78 -3.13
CA VAL A 12 -8.46 -8.49 -1.95
C VAL A 12 -9.24 -8.06 -0.72
N GLY A 13 -10.04 -8.98 -0.17
CA GLY A 13 -10.78 -8.80 1.07
C GLY A 13 -11.75 -7.60 1.08
N GLY A 14 -12.02 -7.09 2.28
CA GLY A 14 -12.98 -6.03 2.58
C GLY A 14 -13.28 -6.05 4.08
N GLU A 15 -14.26 -5.28 4.56
CA GLU A 15 -14.72 -5.43 5.94
C GLU A 15 -15.33 -6.84 6.11
N CYS A 16 -14.65 -7.68 6.92
CA CYS A 16 -15.04 -9.06 7.21
C CYS A 16 -15.07 -10.02 5.99
N LEU A 17 -14.41 -9.68 4.90
CA LEU A 17 -14.27 -10.56 3.73
C LEU A 17 -12.86 -11.14 3.63
N LEU A 18 -12.81 -12.47 3.48
CA LEU A 18 -11.58 -13.22 3.20
C LEU A 18 -11.44 -13.58 1.72
N SER A 19 -12.47 -13.34 0.92
CA SER A 19 -12.45 -13.63 -0.51
C SER A 19 -11.41 -12.77 -1.22
N VAL A 20 -10.79 -13.38 -2.23
CA VAL A 20 -9.90 -12.69 -3.15
C VAL A 20 -10.31 -13.11 -4.55
N GLU A 21 -10.48 -12.12 -5.41
CA GLU A 21 -10.94 -12.32 -6.78
C GLU A 21 -9.97 -11.65 -7.74
N ARG A 22 -9.73 -12.30 -8.87
CA ARG A 22 -8.90 -11.80 -9.95
C ARG A 22 -9.76 -11.52 -11.18
N TYR A 23 -9.62 -10.32 -11.72
CA TYR A 23 -10.20 -9.92 -12.98
C TYR A 23 -9.21 -10.11 -14.13
N ASP A 24 -9.64 -10.81 -15.17
CA ASP A 24 -8.93 -10.91 -16.45
C ASP A 24 -9.60 -9.97 -17.47
N PRO A 25 -8.97 -8.83 -17.82
CA PRO A 25 -9.52 -7.90 -18.81
C PRO A 25 -9.68 -8.49 -20.21
N ARG A 26 -8.97 -9.57 -20.57
CA ARG A 26 -9.10 -10.20 -21.89
C ARG A 26 -10.34 -11.09 -21.97
N ALA A 27 -10.71 -11.68 -20.85
CA ALA A 27 -11.90 -12.51 -20.72
C ALA A 27 -13.11 -11.77 -20.15
N ASP A 28 -12.91 -10.52 -19.71
CA ASP A 28 -13.89 -9.67 -19.03
C ASP A 28 -14.64 -10.44 -17.92
N ARG A 29 -13.86 -11.05 -17.02
CA ARG A 29 -14.44 -11.86 -15.95
C ARG A 29 -13.62 -11.80 -14.68
N TRP A 30 -14.33 -11.82 -13.56
CA TRP A 30 -13.77 -12.11 -12.26
C TRP A 30 -13.75 -13.63 -12.04
N ALA A 31 -12.71 -14.12 -11.37
CA ALA A 31 -12.60 -15.49 -10.91
C ALA A 31 -12.05 -15.50 -9.47
N PRO A 32 -12.54 -16.38 -8.59
CA PRO A 32 -11.98 -16.53 -7.27
C PRO A 32 -10.55 -17.07 -7.35
N VAL A 33 -9.71 -16.63 -6.42
CA VAL A 33 -8.37 -17.15 -6.17
C VAL A 33 -8.26 -17.53 -4.69
N ALA A 34 -7.11 -18.03 -4.24
CA ALA A 34 -6.95 -18.44 -2.86
C ALA A 34 -7.36 -17.33 -1.87
N PRO A 35 -8.25 -17.62 -0.90
CA PRO A 35 -8.73 -16.64 0.04
C PRO A 35 -7.66 -16.32 1.09
N LEU A 36 -7.83 -15.19 1.77
CA LEU A 36 -7.03 -14.84 2.94
C LEU A 36 -7.19 -15.92 4.04
N PRO A 37 -6.11 -16.31 4.75
CA PRO A 37 -6.16 -17.32 5.81
C PRO A 37 -7.16 -16.99 6.94
N ARG A 38 -8.01 -17.95 7.30
CA ARG A 38 -9.01 -17.82 8.38
C ARG A 38 -8.37 -17.72 9.76
N GLY A 39 -9.07 -17.07 10.70
CA GLY A 39 -8.77 -17.13 12.15
C GLY A 39 -7.73 -16.13 12.67
N ALA A 40 -6.82 -15.63 11.82
CA ALA A 40 -5.78 -14.68 12.23
C ALA A 40 -5.72 -13.37 11.43
N PHE A 41 -6.29 -13.35 10.22
CA PHE A 41 -6.21 -12.23 9.30
C PHE A 41 -7.62 -11.76 8.90
N ALA A 42 -8.38 -11.23 9.86
CA ALA A 42 -9.80 -10.91 9.66
C ALA A 42 -10.03 -9.70 8.74
N VAL A 43 -9.04 -8.80 8.60
CA VAL A 43 -9.17 -7.55 7.83
C VAL A 43 -7.87 -7.27 7.08
N ALA A 44 -7.99 -7.03 5.77
CA ALA A 44 -6.94 -6.49 4.93
C ALA A 44 -6.93 -4.96 5.04
N HIS A 45 -6.05 -4.41 5.88
CA HIS A 45 -5.96 -2.98 6.10
C HIS A 45 -5.35 -2.28 4.90
N GLU A 46 -4.18 -2.71 4.45
CA GLU A 46 -3.44 -2.11 3.33
C GLU A 46 -2.86 -3.18 2.40
N ALA A 47 -2.63 -2.83 1.14
CA ALA A 47 -2.04 -3.77 0.18
C ALA A 47 -1.24 -3.05 -0.93
N THR A 48 -0.17 -3.70 -1.40
CA THR A 48 0.63 -3.24 -2.55
C THR A 48 1.17 -4.44 -3.33
N THR A 49 1.68 -4.21 -4.54
CA THR A 49 2.41 -5.21 -5.32
C THR A 49 3.92 -4.95 -5.26
N CYS A 50 4.73 -5.99 -5.17
CA CYS A 50 6.20 -5.93 -5.19
C CYS A 50 6.73 -7.19 -5.88
N HIS A 51 7.63 -7.06 -6.85
CA HIS A 51 8.29 -8.19 -7.53
C HIS A 51 7.37 -9.32 -8.05
N GLY A 52 6.22 -8.98 -8.64
CA GLY A 52 5.31 -10.00 -9.20
C GLY A 52 4.42 -10.67 -8.14
N GLU A 53 4.40 -10.15 -6.92
CA GLU A 53 3.65 -10.70 -5.79
C GLU A 53 2.75 -9.63 -5.17
N ILE A 54 1.66 -10.06 -4.54
CA ILE A 54 0.75 -9.19 -3.79
C ILE A 54 1.12 -9.26 -2.31
N TYR A 55 1.21 -8.12 -1.66
CA TYR A 55 1.46 -8.02 -0.23
C TYR A 55 0.31 -7.32 0.45
N VAL A 56 -0.16 -7.88 1.56
CA VAL A 56 -1.30 -7.37 2.33
C VAL A 56 -0.89 -7.24 3.78
N SER A 57 -1.06 -6.04 4.34
CA SER A 57 -0.92 -5.80 5.76
C SER A 57 -2.29 -5.73 6.42
N GLY A 58 -2.45 -6.40 7.55
CA GLY A 58 -3.77 -6.64 8.14
C GLY A 58 -3.72 -7.40 9.44
N GLY A 59 -4.92 -7.74 9.94
CA GLY A 59 -5.12 -8.49 11.19
C GLY A 59 -5.95 -7.74 12.23
N SER A 60 -6.27 -8.44 13.32
CA SER A 60 -7.14 -7.92 14.39
C SER A 60 -6.39 -7.51 15.65
N LEU A 61 -5.34 -8.27 16.01
CA LEU A 61 -4.58 -8.10 17.27
C LEU A 61 -3.08 -7.86 17.02
N PHE A 62 -2.55 -8.39 15.91
CA PHE A 62 -1.17 -8.22 15.49
C PHE A 62 -1.16 -7.89 14.00
N TYR A 63 -0.43 -6.84 13.61
CA TYR A 63 -0.29 -6.45 12.21
C TYR A 63 0.66 -7.44 11.54
N ARG A 64 0.08 -8.29 10.70
CA ARG A 64 0.80 -9.28 9.90
C ARG A 64 1.04 -8.74 8.51
N LEU A 65 2.01 -9.34 7.82
CA LEU A 65 2.23 -9.14 6.40
C LEU A 65 2.02 -10.49 5.72
N LEU A 66 1.02 -10.58 4.86
CA LEU A 66 0.80 -11.73 4.00
C LEU A 66 1.32 -11.43 2.59
N LYS A 67 1.79 -12.47 1.93
CA LYS A 67 2.28 -12.45 0.56
C LYS A 67 1.53 -13.48 -0.26
N TYR A 68 1.01 -13.09 -1.41
CA TYR A 68 0.35 -13.96 -2.36
C TYR A 68 1.19 -14.14 -3.61
N ASP A 69 1.46 -15.41 -3.93
CA ASP A 69 2.10 -15.81 -5.17
C ASP A 69 1.02 -16.19 -6.20
N PRO A 70 0.80 -15.36 -7.24
CA PRO A 70 -0.22 -15.63 -8.25
C PRO A 70 0.07 -16.86 -9.13
N ARG A 71 1.32 -17.35 -9.15
CA ARG A 71 1.71 -18.54 -9.92
C ARG A 71 1.31 -19.83 -9.19
N ARG A 72 1.39 -19.80 -7.87
CA ARG A 72 1.03 -20.93 -7.00
C ARG A 72 -0.39 -20.87 -6.50
N ASP A 73 -1.02 -19.70 -6.58
CA ASP A 73 -2.31 -19.40 -5.96
C ASP A 73 -2.28 -19.69 -4.45
N GLU A 74 -1.27 -19.15 -3.76
CA GLU A 74 -1.01 -19.46 -2.35
C GLU A 74 -0.63 -18.20 -1.55
N TRP A 75 -1.11 -18.15 -0.31
CA TRP A 75 -0.72 -17.14 0.67
C TRP A 75 0.38 -17.67 1.59
N GLN A 76 1.35 -16.82 1.91
CA GLN A 76 2.43 -17.07 2.85
C GLN A 76 2.54 -15.91 3.83
N GLU A 77 2.77 -16.22 5.11
CA GLU A 77 3.04 -15.20 6.12
C GLU A 77 4.51 -14.75 6.03
N CYS A 78 4.72 -13.45 5.94
CA CYS A 78 6.03 -12.82 6.03
C CYS A 78 6.36 -12.49 7.48
N PRO A 79 7.65 -12.25 7.82
CA PRO A 79 8.03 -11.78 9.13
C PRO A 79 7.21 -10.57 9.58
N CYS A 80 6.72 -10.62 10.82
CA CYS A 80 5.90 -9.56 11.38
C CYS A 80 6.76 -8.31 11.67
N SER A 81 6.14 -7.14 11.56
CA SER A 81 6.75 -5.92 12.09
C SER A 81 6.51 -5.85 13.60
N SER A 82 7.41 -5.21 14.34
CA SER A 82 7.19 -4.89 15.76
C SER A 82 6.08 -3.86 16.00
N SER A 83 5.66 -3.11 14.96
CA SER A 83 4.60 -2.09 15.06
C SER A 83 3.23 -2.72 15.34
N ARG A 84 2.49 -2.06 16.22
CA ARG A 84 1.08 -2.35 16.52
C ARG A 84 0.16 -1.21 16.05
N GLU A 85 0.68 -0.29 15.25
CA GLU A 85 -0.06 0.87 14.78
C GLU A 85 -0.83 0.56 13.51
N ARG A 86 -1.97 1.24 13.33
CA ARG A 86 -2.71 1.19 12.08
C ARG A 86 -1.94 1.97 11.02
N SER A 87 -1.61 1.31 9.93
CA SER A 87 -0.98 1.95 8.78
C SER A 87 -1.96 2.90 8.08
N ALA A 88 -1.47 4.10 7.73
CA ALA A 88 -2.17 5.04 6.87
C ALA A 88 -2.15 4.61 5.41
N ASP A 89 -1.01 4.12 4.93
CA ASP A 89 -0.87 3.53 3.60
C ASP A 89 0.37 2.62 3.51
N MET A 90 0.43 1.84 2.44
CA MET A 90 1.55 0.97 2.10
C MET A 90 1.85 1.03 0.60
N VAL A 91 3.11 1.23 0.24
CA VAL A 91 3.52 1.41 -1.17
C VAL A 91 4.84 0.70 -1.43
N ALA A 92 5.00 0.12 -2.61
CA ALA A 92 6.26 -0.47 -3.04
C ALA A 92 7.11 0.53 -3.83
N LEU A 93 8.42 0.52 -3.58
CA LEU A 93 9.42 1.26 -4.34
C LEU A 93 10.75 0.49 -4.28
N ASP A 94 11.40 0.30 -5.43
CA ASP A 94 12.74 -0.28 -5.56
C ASP A 94 12.98 -1.61 -4.80
N GLY A 95 11.96 -2.48 -4.80
CA GLY A 95 12.04 -3.79 -4.14
C GLY A 95 11.84 -3.78 -2.62
N PHE A 96 11.47 -2.62 -2.07
CA PHE A 96 11.01 -2.46 -0.71
C PHE A 96 9.51 -2.15 -0.68
N ILE A 97 8.87 -2.55 0.42
CA ILE A 97 7.53 -2.11 0.78
C ILE A 97 7.67 -1.12 1.92
N TYR A 98 7.23 0.11 1.70
CA TYR A 98 7.19 1.17 2.69
C TYR A 98 5.81 1.19 3.33
N ARG A 99 5.81 1.17 4.65
CA ARG A 99 4.60 1.28 5.46
C ARG A 99 4.65 2.54 6.30
N PHE A 100 3.60 3.33 6.19
CA PHE A 100 3.45 4.59 6.90
C PHE A 100 2.46 4.38 8.03
N ASP A 101 2.93 4.48 9.27
CA ASP A 101 2.11 4.31 10.46
C ASP A 101 1.86 5.69 11.10
N LEU A 102 0.61 5.95 11.47
CA LEU A 102 0.23 7.17 12.18
C LEU A 102 0.32 6.93 13.68
N SER A 103 1.26 7.60 14.34
CA SER A 103 1.33 7.55 15.79
C SER A 103 0.18 8.35 16.38
N SER A 104 -0.83 7.64 16.89
CA SER A 104 -1.93 8.25 17.63
C SER A 104 -1.57 8.28 19.11
N SER A 105 -1.86 9.40 19.80
CA SER A 105 -1.58 9.62 21.22
C SER A 105 -2.41 8.76 22.19
N ARG A 106 -2.95 7.61 21.75
CA ARG A 106 -3.79 6.74 22.59
C ARG A 106 -2.91 5.82 23.43
N GLY A 107 -2.52 6.27 24.63
CA GLY A 107 -2.00 5.36 25.64
C GLY A 107 -1.51 5.98 26.94
N GLU A 108 -0.68 7.02 26.89
CA GLU A 108 -0.02 7.53 28.11
C GLU A 108 -0.26 9.03 28.27
N ALA A 109 -1.24 9.34 29.11
CA ALA A 109 -1.36 10.65 29.73
C ALA A 109 -0.14 10.87 30.62
N GLN A 110 0.93 11.48 30.08
CA GLN A 110 1.72 12.56 30.72
C GLN A 110 2.97 13.01 29.91
N ALA A 111 3.37 12.41 28.77
CA ALA A 111 4.68 12.76 28.19
C ALA A 111 4.89 12.64 26.66
N ALA A 112 3.86 12.61 25.81
CA ALA A 112 4.06 12.43 24.37
C ALA A 112 3.70 13.70 23.57
N GLY A 113 4.66 14.19 22.79
CA GLY A 113 4.53 15.36 21.92
C GLY A 113 3.50 15.20 20.77
N PRO A 114 3.41 16.19 19.87
CA PRO A 114 2.49 16.17 18.74
C PRO A 114 2.63 14.88 17.90
N GLY A 115 1.52 14.19 17.62
CA GLY A 115 1.50 12.96 16.79
C GLY A 115 2.19 13.14 15.43
N GLY A 116 2.75 12.05 14.91
CA GLY A 116 3.63 12.03 13.74
C GLY A 116 3.44 10.80 12.85
N VAL A 117 4.27 10.72 11.81
CA VAL A 117 4.29 9.61 10.86
C VAL A 117 5.60 8.85 11.05
N SER A 118 5.51 7.56 11.35
CA SER A 118 6.68 6.68 11.32
C SER A 118 6.69 5.89 10.02
N VAL A 119 7.89 5.59 9.51
CA VAL A 119 8.04 4.83 8.26
C VAL A 119 8.94 3.63 8.51
N SER A 120 8.39 2.44 8.24
CA SER A 120 9.13 1.18 8.22
C SER A 120 9.20 0.65 6.79
N ARG A 121 10.31 -0.01 6.42
CA ARG A 121 10.46 -0.64 5.11
C ARG A 121 10.71 -2.14 5.25
N TYR A 122 10.07 -2.93 4.41
CA TYR A 122 10.28 -4.38 4.29
C TYR A 122 11.00 -4.68 2.98
N HIS A 123 12.17 -5.32 3.06
CA HIS A 123 12.88 -5.77 1.88
C HIS A 123 12.24 -7.06 1.36
N CYS A 124 11.64 -7.03 0.15
CA CYS A 124 10.85 -8.14 -0.39
C CYS A 124 11.68 -9.44 -0.55
N LEU A 125 12.95 -9.33 -0.98
CA LEU A 125 13.86 -10.46 -1.17
C LEU A 125 14.53 -10.95 0.12
N ALA A 126 15.10 -10.04 0.92
CA ALA A 126 15.76 -10.38 2.18
C ALA A 126 14.76 -10.76 3.29
N LYS A 127 13.48 -10.49 3.07
CA LYS A 127 12.37 -10.75 4.01
C LYS A 127 12.59 -10.11 5.37
N GLN A 128 13.07 -8.88 5.39
CA GLN A 128 13.46 -8.20 6.61
C GLN A 128 12.83 -6.81 6.70
N TRP A 129 12.28 -6.52 7.88
CA TRP A 129 11.86 -5.17 8.25
C TRP A 129 13.04 -4.36 8.79
N SER A 130 13.09 -3.08 8.41
CA SER A 130 13.97 -2.07 8.99
C SER A 130 13.22 -0.76 9.21
N PRO A 131 13.56 0.02 10.24
CA PRO A 131 13.11 1.41 10.32
C PRO A 131 13.62 2.18 9.09
N CYS A 132 12.86 3.19 8.68
CA CYS A 132 13.25 4.08 7.58
C CYS A 132 13.20 5.56 7.98
N ALA A 133 12.21 5.95 8.78
CA ALA A 133 12.13 7.29 9.36
C ALA A 133 11.46 7.22 10.74
N ALA A 134 12.03 7.93 11.71
CA ALA A 134 11.43 8.12 13.03
C ALA A 134 10.08 8.86 12.93
N PRO A 135 9.21 8.77 13.97
CA PRO A 135 7.97 9.55 14.00
C PRO A 135 8.25 11.03 13.79
N LEU A 136 7.90 11.54 12.62
CA LEU A 136 8.12 12.93 12.25
C LEU A 136 6.84 13.51 11.68
N ARG A 137 6.60 14.79 11.94
CA ARG A 137 5.46 15.48 11.38
C ARG A 137 5.82 16.01 9.98
N PRO A 138 5.06 15.65 8.94
CA PRO A 138 5.27 16.23 7.62
C PRO A 138 5.19 17.78 7.70
N PRO A 139 6.09 18.51 7.03
CA PRO A 139 6.12 19.97 7.12
C PRO A 139 4.77 20.59 6.70
N GLY A 140 4.26 21.54 7.48
CA GLY A 140 2.97 22.19 7.20
C GLY A 140 1.72 21.34 7.52
N ALA A 141 1.87 20.11 8.01
CA ALA A 141 0.73 19.30 8.43
C ALA A 141 0.07 19.85 9.72
N PRO A 142 -1.28 19.81 9.84
CA PRO A 142 -1.99 20.24 11.03
C PRO A 142 -1.71 19.32 12.23
N THR A 143 -2.05 19.78 13.44
CA THR A 143 -1.83 19.05 14.70
C THR A 143 -2.52 17.69 14.76
N GLY A 144 -3.66 17.54 14.08
CA GLY A 144 -4.35 16.27 13.87
C GLY A 144 -4.07 15.73 12.46
N LEU A 145 -3.00 14.95 12.32
CA LEU A 145 -2.64 14.27 11.08
C LEU A 145 -3.83 13.41 10.59
N GLN A 146 -4.33 13.75 9.40
CA GLN A 146 -5.39 13.01 8.73
C GLN A 146 -4.79 11.81 7.98
N PRO A 147 -5.58 10.76 7.71
CA PRO A 147 -5.19 9.73 6.75
C PRO A 147 -4.79 10.35 5.42
N PHE A 148 -3.69 9.86 4.86
CA PHE A 148 -3.16 10.25 3.56
C PHE A 148 -2.98 9.00 2.70
N ARG A 149 -2.81 9.18 1.39
CA ARG A 149 -2.50 8.10 0.45
C ARG A 149 -1.14 8.31 -0.19
N CYS A 150 -0.47 7.20 -0.49
CA CYS A 150 0.87 7.17 -1.04
C CYS A 150 0.87 6.60 -2.46
N ALA A 151 1.71 7.17 -3.33
CA ALA A 151 2.01 6.61 -4.64
C ALA A 151 3.51 6.73 -4.91
N ALA A 152 4.11 5.69 -5.49
CA ALA A 152 5.50 5.72 -5.92
C ALA A 152 5.57 6.21 -7.37
N LEU A 153 6.48 7.16 -7.63
CA LEU A 153 6.75 7.70 -8.95
C LEU A 153 8.20 8.21 -9.00
N ASP A 154 8.92 7.91 -10.07
CA ASP A 154 10.28 8.42 -10.35
C ASP A 154 11.27 8.29 -9.18
N GLY A 155 11.27 7.14 -8.49
CA GLY A 155 12.21 6.90 -7.38
C GLY A 155 11.84 7.58 -6.06
N ALA A 156 10.64 8.18 -5.97
CA ALA A 156 10.14 8.83 -4.76
C ALA A 156 8.72 8.36 -4.40
N ILE A 157 8.34 8.60 -3.15
CA ILE A 157 6.98 8.34 -2.66
C ILE A 157 6.27 9.67 -2.46
N TYR A 158 5.11 9.84 -3.05
CA TYR A 158 4.27 11.02 -2.91
C TYR A 158 3.11 10.70 -1.97
N CYS A 159 2.98 11.49 -0.92
CA CYS A 159 1.94 11.36 0.10
C CYS A 159 0.94 12.52 -0.07
N VAL A 160 -0.34 12.20 -0.30
CA VAL A 160 -1.37 13.19 -0.58
C VAL A 160 -2.52 13.07 0.41
N SER A 161 -2.95 14.20 0.95
CA SER A 161 -4.10 14.31 1.84
C SER A 161 -4.87 15.58 1.57
N ARG A 162 -6.02 15.75 2.25
CA ARG A 162 -6.74 17.03 2.26
C ARG A 162 -5.94 18.17 2.91
N ALA A 163 -4.97 17.86 3.76
CA ALA A 163 -4.19 18.82 4.52
C ALA A 163 -2.90 19.26 3.81
N GLY A 164 -2.48 18.56 2.76
CA GLY A 164 -1.22 18.84 2.09
C GLY A 164 -0.75 17.68 1.22
N THR A 165 0.30 17.97 0.45
CA THR A 165 1.01 17.04 -0.41
C THR A 165 2.48 17.05 -0.02
N TRP A 166 3.07 15.87 0.13
CA TRP A 166 4.46 15.71 0.54
C TRP A 166 5.17 14.73 -0.37
N ARG A 167 6.46 14.94 -0.55
CA ARG A 167 7.37 13.95 -1.11
C ARG A 167 8.14 13.31 0.05
N PHE A 168 8.02 12.00 0.19
CA PHE A 168 8.85 11.20 1.06
C PHE A 168 10.02 10.62 0.25
N GLN A 169 11.23 10.89 0.69
CA GLN A 169 12.45 10.34 0.10
C GLN A 169 13.07 9.36 1.08
N PRO A 170 13.10 8.06 0.76
CA PRO A 170 13.87 7.09 1.53
C PRO A 170 15.37 7.46 1.52
N ALA A 171 16.06 7.19 2.63
CA ALA A 171 17.52 7.28 2.64
C ALA A 171 18.11 6.32 1.59
N ARG A 172 19.06 6.80 0.79
CA ARG A 172 19.79 5.93 -0.15
C ARG A 172 20.70 5.00 0.65
N ASP A 173 20.66 3.71 0.37
CA ASP A 173 21.57 2.75 0.97
C ASP A 173 23.00 3.08 0.50
N GLY A 174 23.85 3.63 1.37
CA GLY A 174 25.25 3.96 1.05
C GLY A 174 25.81 5.28 1.61
N GLU A 175 25.00 6.18 2.15
CA GLU A 175 25.50 7.35 2.88
C GLU A 175 25.82 6.96 4.34
N ALA A 176 26.90 6.19 4.49
CA ALA A 176 27.46 5.84 5.79
C ALA A 176 28.13 7.08 6.41
N GLY A 177 27.36 7.83 7.21
CA GLY A 177 27.84 8.99 7.94
C GLY A 177 26.93 9.46 9.06
N GLY A 178 26.20 8.56 9.71
CA GLY A 178 25.35 8.86 10.87
C GLY A 178 24.10 7.98 10.93
N ASP A 179 23.87 7.33 12.07
CA ASP A 179 22.74 6.46 12.44
C ASP A 179 22.06 5.68 11.28
N ALA A 180 22.62 4.51 10.97
CA ALA A 180 22.16 3.63 9.90
C ALA A 180 20.71 3.17 10.12
N GLY A 181 19.75 3.90 9.56
CA GLY A 181 18.34 3.46 9.48
C GLY A 181 17.27 4.55 9.61
N GLN A 182 17.61 5.81 9.85
CA GLN A 182 16.61 6.88 10.12
C GLN A 182 16.73 8.11 9.21
N GLY A 183 17.24 7.97 7.98
CA GLY A 183 17.49 9.10 7.08
C GLY A 183 16.32 9.52 6.16
N GLY A 184 15.15 8.85 6.23
CA GLY A 184 14.01 9.21 5.39
C GLY A 184 13.36 10.53 5.79
N GLY A 185 13.09 11.41 4.82
CA GLY A 185 12.57 12.75 5.07
C GLY A 185 11.29 13.07 4.29
N PHE A 186 10.46 13.94 4.86
CA PHE A 186 9.29 14.52 4.18
C PHE A 186 9.60 15.95 3.75
N GLU A 187 9.31 16.25 2.50
CA GLU A 187 9.34 17.59 1.92
C GLU A 187 7.92 18.01 1.57
N ALA A 188 7.49 19.19 2.03
CA ALA A 188 6.21 19.74 1.61
C ALA A 188 6.30 20.20 0.16
N LEU A 189 5.40 19.68 -0.67
CA LEU A 189 5.20 20.18 -2.01
C LEU A 189 4.16 21.30 -1.94
N GLY A 190 4.42 22.40 -2.65
CA GLY A 190 3.38 23.40 -2.88
C GLY A 190 2.16 22.69 -3.49
N ALA A 191 0.95 23.08 -3.06
CA ALA A 191 -0.23 22.69 -3.82
C ALA A 191 0.02 23.10 -5.28
N PRO A 192 -0.32 22.27 -6.27
CA PRO A 192 -0.27 22.69 -7.66
C PRO A 192 -1.39 23.74 -7.85
N LEU A 193 -1.15 24.96 -7.37
CA LEU A 193 -2.12 26.07 -7.34
C LEU A 193 -2.51 26.49 -8.77
N ASP A 194 -1.68 26.14 -9.76
CA ASP A 194 -1.88 26.48 -11.17
C ASP A 194 -2.30 25.30 -12.06
N VAL A 195 -2.41 24.07 -11.54
CA VAL A 195 -2.92 22.95 -12.35
C VAL A 195 -4.46 23.00 -12.34
N ARG A 196 -5.01 23.84 -13.20
CA ARG A 196 -6.43 23.81 -13.55
C ARG A 196 -6.63 22.75 -14.62
N GLY A 197 -7.07 21.57 -14.22
CA GLY A 197 -7.49 20.51 -15.13
C GLY A 197 -8.81 19.93 -14.66
N VAL A 198 -9.72 19.65 -15.59
CA VAL A 198 -10.84 18.76 -15.31
C VAL A 198 -10.26 17.36 -15.33
N LEU A 199 -10.21 16.68 -14.19
CA LEU A 199 -10.12 15.21 -14.19
C LEU A 199 -11.43 14.73 -14.80
N ILE A 200 -11.42 14.41 -16.09
CA ILE A 200 -12.55 13.79 -16.74
C ILE A 200 -12.46 12.31 -16.34
N PRO A 201 -13.33 11.81 -15.45
CA PRO A 201 -13.37 10.39 -15.19
C PRO A 201 -13.77 9.73 -16.51
N PHE A 202 -12.85 9.00 -17.12
CA PHE A 202 -13.19 8.15 -18.24
C PHE A 202 -13.30 6.73 -17.69
N ALA A 203 -14.45 6.10 -17.93
CA ALA A 203 -14.59 4.68 -17.74
C ALA A 203 -13.84 4.01 -18.89
N LEU A 204 -12.80 3.23 -18.58
CA LEU A 204 -12.16 2.37 -19.56
C LEU A 204 -13.04 1.12 -19.69
N SER A 205 -14.11 1.23 -20.48
CA SER A 205 -14.96 0.09 -20.81
C SER A 205 -14.22 -0.76 -21.83
N LEU A 206 -14.01 -2.04 -21.50
CA LEU A 206 -13.56 -3.00 -22.50
C LEU A 206 -14.65 -3.12 -23.57
N PRO A 207 -14.27 -3.23 -24.85
CA PRO A 207 -15.25 -3.38 -25.92
C PRO A 207 -16.08 -4.65 -25.69
N GLU A 208 -17.41 -4.52 -25.71
CA GLU A 208 -18.30 -5.68 -25.65
C GLU A 208 -17.98 -6.64 -26.78
N ARG A 209 -17.71 -7.91 -26.44
CA ARG A 209 -17.40 -8.93 -27.42
C ARG A 209 -18.69 -9.30 -28.15
N SER A 210 -18.78 -9.04 -29.46
CA SER A 210 -19.91 -9.50 -30.26
C SER A 210 -20.07 -11.02 -30.10
N PRO A 211 -21.31 -11.53 -29.90
CA PRO A 211 -21.54 -12.95 -29.83
C PRO A 211 -21.03 -13.57 -31.13
N ARG A 212 -20.13 -14.56 -31.01
CA ARG A 212 -19.69 -15.36 -32.16
C ARG A 212 -20.95 -16.00 -32.73
N GLY A 213 -21.36 -15.52 -33.90
CA GLY A 213 -22.50 -16.05 -34.62
C GLY A 213 -22.33 -17.55 -34.83
N GLU A 214 -23.39 -18.28 -34.54
CA GLU A 214 -23.65 -19.59 -35.14
C GLU A 214 -23.49 -19.47 -36.65
N GLN A 215 -22.37 -19.97 -37.19
CA GLN A 215 -22.27 -20.27 -38.62
C GLN A 215 -22.41 -21.78 -38.79
N GLY A 216 -23.65 -22.17 -39.07
CA GLY A 216 -23.98 -23.14 -40.12
C GLY A 216 -23.60 -24.60 -39.86
N ALA A 217 -24.53 -25.33 -39.23
CA ALA A 217 -24.79 -26.70 -39.66
C ALA A 217 -25.68 -26.65 -40.92
N ALA A 218 -25.14 -27.09 -42.05
CA ALA A 218 -25.85 -27.69 -43.19
C ALA A 218 -24.83 -28.41 -44.07
#